data_AF-A0A9D8YS90-F1
#
_entry.id   AF-A0A9D8YS90-F1
#
_cell.length_a   1.000
_cell.length_b   1.000
_cell.length_c   1.000
_cell.angle_alpha   90.00
_cell.angle_beta   90.00
_cell.angle_gamma   90.00
#
_symmetry.space_group_name_H-M   'P 1'
#
loop_
_entity.id
_entity.type
_entity.pdbx_description
1 polymer ?
#
loop_
_entity_poly.entity_id
_entity_poly.type
_entity_poly.pdbx_seq_one_letter_code
_entity_poly.pdbx_strand_id
1 'polypeptide(L)'
;MTNPILFLSVIVAGFFLIYGIQCFRSPFMKEEFIRYGMGDTVRKLTGTAQLAGAAGLLAGLYISLLGFLAATGLTVMMAVAFGTRIKVRDSLNQTLPSFFFMLVNGFLAYKFLLLMLYDL
;
A
#
# COMPACT_ATOMS: atom_id res chain seq x y z
N MET A 1 -19.23 16.50 9.68
CA MET A 1 -19.38 15.04 9.48
C MET A 1 -17.99 14.49 9.22
N THR A 2 -17.44 13.64 10.09
CA THR A 2 -16.11 13.04 9.90
C THR A 2 -16.12 12.24 8.59
N ASN A 3 -15.31 12.66 7.62
CA ASN A 3 -15.27 12.02 6.31
C ASN A 3 -14.63 10.62 6.48
N PRO A 4 -15.35 9.52 6.30
CA PRO A 4 -14.80 8.17 6.52
C PRO A 4 -13.59 7.87 5.64
N ILE A 5 -13.48 8.54 4.47
CA ILE A 5 -12.34 8.45 3.56
C ILE A 5 -11.09 9.08 4.18
N LEU A 6 -11.24 10.22 4.88
CA LEU A 6 -10.15 10.90 5.59
C LEU A 6 -9.56 9.96 6.64
N PHE A 7 -10.40 9.42 7.51
CA PHE A 7 -9.98 8.53 8.60
C PHE A 7 -9.27 7.29 8.07
N LEU A 8 -9.85 6.63 7.06
CA LEU A 8 -9.25 5.45 6.45
C LEU A 8 -7.92 5.75 5.75
N SER A 9 -7.84 6.86 5.01
CA SER A 9 -6.61 7.26 4.30
C SER A 9 -5.44 7.50 5.26
N VAL A 10 -5.70 8.15 6.40
CA VAL A 10 -4.67 8.39 7.44
C VAL A 10 -4.19 7.08 8.05
N ILE A 11 -5.09 6.16 8.37
CA ILE A 11 -4.73 4.84 8.92
C ILE A 11 -3.87 4.06 7.91
N VAL A 12 -4.34 3.98 6.67
CA VAL A 12 -3.64 3.25 5.59
C VAL A 12 -2.27 3.86 5.32
N ALA A 13 -2.17 5.20 5.25
CA ALA A 13 -0.90 5.89 5.13
C ALA A 13 0.05 5.54 6.29
N GLY A 14 -0.45 5.50 7.54
CA GLY A 14 0.32 5.09 8.71
C GLY A 14 0.93 3.69 8.57
N PHE A 15 0.14 2.70 8.13
CA PHE A 15 0.66 1.36 7.87
C PHE A 15 1.74 1.34 6.78
N PHE A 16 1.53 2.03 5.66
CA PHE A 16 2.51 2.06 4.57
C PHE A 16 3.75 2.88 4.88
N LEU A 17 3.67 3.88 5.76
CA LEU A 17 4.86 4.54 6.33
C LEU A 17 5.69 3.54 7.12
N ILE A 18 5.05 2.76 8.00
CA ILE A 18 5.73 1.75 8.82
C ILE A 18 6.35 0.65 7.94
N TYR A 19 5.59 0.07 7.01
CA TYR A 19 6.12 -0.96 6.10
C TYR A 19 7.22 -0.42 5.18
N GLY A 20 7.06 0.81 4.69
CA GLY A 20 8.05 1.48 3.86
C GLY A 20 9.37 1.67 4.59
N ILE A 21 9.35 2.15 5.84
CA ILE A 21 10.56 2.28 6.69
C ILE A 21 11.18 0.91 6.99
N GLN A 22 10.35 -0.11 7.26
CA GLN A 22 10.84 -1.47 7.51
C GLN A 22 11.58 -2.04 6.30
N CYS A 23 11.20 -1.70 5.07
CA CYS A 23 11.93 -2.09 3.87
C CYS A 23 13.36 -1.52 3.81
N PHE A 24 13.75 -0.57 4.67
CA PHE A 24 15.14 -0.11 4.77
C PHE A 24 15.85 -0.65 6.02
N ARG A 25 15.13 -0.76 7.14
CA ARG A 25 15.74 -0.98 8.47
C ARG A 25 15.56 -2.38 9.05
N SER A 26 14.53 -3.12 8.65
CA SER A 26 14.15 -4.37 9.32
C SER A 26 14.95 -5.57 8.77
N PRO A 27 15.68 -6.31 9.63
CA PRO A 27 16.30 -7.58 9.24
C PRO A 27 15.27 -8.61 8.78
N PHE A 28 14.13 -8.70 9.47
CA PHE A 28 13.02 -9.57 9.10
C PHE A 28 12.51 -9.28 7.68
N MET A 29 12.34 -8.00 7.32
CA MET A 29 11.91 -7.64 5.98
C MET A 29 12.96 -8.00 4.91
N LYS A 30 14.26 -7.92 5.26
CA LYS A 30 15.33 -8.36 4.37
C LYS A 30 15.25 -9.87 4.12
N GLU A 31 15.03 -10.68 5.16
CA GLU A 31 14.84 -12.12 5.05
C GLU A 31 13.61 -12.50 4.22
N GLU A 32 12.49 -11.79 4.42
CA GLU A 32 11.27 -12.01 3.61
C GLU A 32 11.52 -11.77 2.12
N PHE A 33 12.21 -10.68 1.74
CA PHE A 33 12.54 -10.43 0.34
C PHE A 33 13.48 -11.48 -0.27
N ILE A 34 14.46 -11.98 0.51
CA ILE A 34 15.31 -13.10 0.08
C ILE A 34 14.47 -14.34 -0.18
N ARG A 35 13.53 -14.66 0.72
CA ARG A 35 12.60 -15.79 0.60
C ARG A 35 11.68 -15.66 -0.62
N TYR A 36 11.32 -14.44 -0.99
CA TYR A 36 10.56 -14.13 -2.21
C TYR A 36 11.38 -14.26 -3.51
N GLY A 37 12.69 -14.50 -3.41
CA GLY A 37 13.60 -14.50 -4.56
C GLY A 37 13.85 -13.10 -5.10
N MET A 38 13.69 -12.07 -4.28
CA MET A 38 13.85 -10.66 -4.65
C MET A 38 15.11 -10.07 -4.00
N GLY A 39 15.90 -9.36 -4.81
CA GLY A 39 17.12 -8.69 -4.34
C GLY A 39 16.86 -7.41 -3.55
N ASP A 40 17.93 -6.89 -2.95
CA ASP A 40 17.90 -5.69 -2.10
C ASP A 40 17.37 -4.44 -2.82
N THR A 41 17.62 -4.34 -4.13
CA THR A 41 17.13 -3.25 -4.99
C THR A 41 15.61 -3.22 -5.04
N VAL A 42 14.97 -4.38 -5.23
CA VAL A 42 13.50 -4.49 -5.29
C VAL A 42 12.89 -4.18 -3.93
N ARG A 43 13.53 -4.62 -2.84
CA ARG A 43 13.15 -4.28 -1.46
C ARG A 43 13.13 -2.77 -1.23
N LYS A 44 14.23 -2.08 -1.55
CA LYS A 44 14.34 -0.62 -1.40
C LYS A 44 13.36 0.13 -2.30
N LEU A 45 13.19 -0.32 -3.54
CA LEU A 45 12.20 0.26 -4.46
C LEU A 45 10.77 0.12 -3.91
N THR A 46 10.44 -1.05 -3.37
CA THR A 46 9.14 -1.29 -2.71
C THR A 46 8.95 -0.35 -1.53
N GLY A 47 10.00 -0.19 -0.69
CA GLY A 47 9.99 0.75 0.42
C GLY A 47 9.73 2.19 -0.02
N THR A 48 10.49 2.68 -1.00
CA THR A 48 10.32 4.03 -1.55
C THR A 48 8.91 4.22 -2.13
N ALA A 49 8.41 3.25 -2.89
CA ALA A 49 7.07 3.32 -3.48
C ALA A 49 5.97 3.32 -2.41
N GLN A 50 6.11 2.55 -1.32
CA GLN A 50 5.18 2.58 -0.19
C GLN A 50 5.19 3.93 0.53
N LEU A 51 6.37 4.54 0.73
CA LEU A 51 6.48 5.87 1.32
C LEU A 51 5.87 6.95 0.42
N ALA A 52 6.12 6.87 -0.88
CA ALA A 52 5.52 7.77 -1.87
C ALA A 52 3.99 7.60 -1.92
N GLY A 53 3.48 6.36 -1.87
CA GLY A 53 2.05 6.06 -1.81
C GLY A 53 1.41 6.60 -0.53
N ALA A 54 2.06 6.46 0.63
CA ALA A 54 1.56 7.03 1.88
C ALA A 54 1.51 8.56 1.83
N ALA A 55 2.56 9.20 1.32
CA ALA A 55 2.58 10.66 1.11
C ALA A 55 1.49 11.11 0.12
N GLY A 56 1.31 10.37 -0.97
CA GLY A 56 0.29 10.64 -1.98
C GLY A 56 -1.14 10.46 -1.45
N LEU A 57 -1.39 9.48 -0.57
CA LEU A 57 -2.68 9.34 0.11
C LEU A 57 -3.00 10.56 1.00
N LEU A 58 -2.01 11.07 1.75
CA LEU A 58 -2.18 12.26 2.58
C LEU A 58 -2.38 13.53 1.75
N ALA A 59 -1.60 13.70 0.67
CA ALA A 59 -1.80 14.78 -0.29
C ALA A 59 -3.16 14.67 -1.01
N GLY A 60 -3.65 13.44 -1.18
CA GLY A 60 -4.97 13.10 -1.72
C GLY A 60 -6.14 13.73 -0.99
N LEU A 61 -5.95 14.07 0.29
CA LEU A 61 -6.96 14.75 1.11
C LEU A 61 -7.23 16.19 0.65
N TYR A 62 -6.29 16.79 -0.10
CA TYR A 62 -6.40 18.12 -0.68
C TYR A 62 -6.56 18.07 -2.21
N ILE A 63 -5.97 17.05 -2.84
CA ILE A 63 -5.95 16.89 -4.30
C ILE A 63 -6.35 15.45 -4.63
N SER A 64 -7.64 15.21 -4.92
CA SER A 64 -8.21 13.87 -5.13
C SER A 64 -7.46 13.03 -6.17
N LEU A 65 -6.88 13.65 -7.20
CA LEU A 65 -6.03 12.98 -8.19
C LEU A 65 -4.81 12.29 -7.57
N LEU A 66 -4.14 12.94 -6.62
CA LEU A 66 -2.98 12.34 -5.93
C LEU A 66 -3.41 11.15 -5.07
N GLY A 67 -4.55 11.26 -4.39
CA GLY A 67 -5.13 10.17 -3.60
C GLY A 67 -5.48 8.97 -4.46
N PHE A 68 -6.11 9.20 -5.61
CA PHE A 68 -6.46 8.17 -6.59
C PHE A 68 -5.22 7.43 -7.11
N LEU A 69 -4.21 8.18 -7.58
CA LEU A 69 -2.97 7.59 -8.11
C LEU A 69 -2.21 6.81 -7.02
N ALA A 70 -2.13 7.35 -5.81
CA ALA A 70 -1.47 6.70 -4.69
C ALA A 70 -2.16 5.40 -4.25
N ALA A 71 -3.49 5.45 -4.05
CA ALA A 71 -4.28 4.28 -3.68
C ALA A 71 -4.22 3.20 -4.77
N THR A 72 -4.26 3.58 -6.05
CA THR A 72 -4.14 2.66 -7.18
C THR A 72 -2.75 2.00 -7.21
N GLY A 73 -1.68 2.78 -7.06
CA GLY A 73 -0.32 2.26 -7.01
C GLY A 73 -0.11 1.29 -5.83
N LEU A 74 -0.61 1.64 -4.64
CA LEU A 74 -0.59 0.76 -3.47
C LEU A 74 -1.40 -0.52 -3.70
N THR A 75 -2.55 -0.44 -4.36
CA THR A 75 -3.36 -1.61 -4.74
C THR A 75 -2.56 -2.57 -5.62
N VAL A 76 -1.93 -2.06 -6.67
CA VAL A 76 -1.09 -2.85 -7.58
C VAL A 76 0.08 -3.50 -6.83
N MET A 77 0.78 -2.74 -5.97
CA MET A 77 1.85 -3.30 -5.16
C MET A 77 1.38 -4.42 -4.23
N MET A 78 0.20 -4.25 -3.59
CA MET A 78 -0.36 -5.28 -2.72
C MET A 78 -0.82 -6.52 -3.50
N ALA A 79 -1.30 -6.36 -4.74
CA ALA A 79 -1.58 -7.48 -5.63
C ALA A 79 -0.32 -8.27 -5.98
N VAL A 80 0.79 -7.58 -6.30
CA VAL A 80 2.10 -8.21 -6.54
C VAL A 80 2.60 -8.92 -5.28
N ALA A 81 2.48 -8.30 -4.11
CA ALA A 81 2.86 -8.90 -2.83
C ALA A 81 2.03 -10.16 -2.53
N PHE A 82 0.71 -10.10 -2.74
CA PHE A 82 -0.19 -11.23 -2.58
C PHE A 82 0.18 -12.40 -3.51
N GLY A 83 0.40 -12.13 -4.79
CA GLY A 83 0.84 -13.14 -5.75
C GLY A 83 2.20 -13.75 -5.40
N THR A 84 3.13 -12.93 -4.89
CA THR A 84 4.44 -13.38 -4.42
C THR A 84 4.30 -14.33 -3.23
N ARG A 85 3.45 -13.99 -2.26
CA ARG A 85 3.19 -14.84 -1.09
C ARG A 85 2.54 -16.17 -1.46
N ILE A 86 1.61 -16.18 -2.42
CA ILE A 86 1.05 -17.42 -2.98
C ILE A 86 2.16 -18.26 -3.63
N LYS A 87 3.04 -17.64 -4.42
CA LYS A 87 4.12 -18.34 -5.14
C LYS A 87 5.09 -19.04 -4.18
N VAL A 88 5.43 -18.41 -3.05
CA VAL A 88 6.29 -19.01 -2.02
C VAL A 88 5.53 -19.91 -1.04
N ARG A 89 4.23 -20.13 -1.27
CA ARG A 89 3.35 -20.99 -0.47
C ARG A 89 3.25 -20.57 1.00
N ASP A 90 3.15 -19.26 1.23
CA ASP A 90 2.87 -18.72 2.55
C ASP A 90 1.53 -19.25 3.11
N SER A 91 1.47 -19.38 4.42
CA SER A 91 0.21 -19.69 5.10
C SER A 91 -0.84 -18.59 4.87
N LEU A 92 -2.12 -18.91 5.10
CA LEU A 92 -3.20 -17.94 4.98
C LEU A 92 -2.95 -16.70 5.85
N ASN A 93 -2.44 -16.88 7.07
CA ASN A 93 -2.16 -15.78 8.00
C ASN A 93 -1.07 -14.84 7.49
N GLN A 94 -0.06 -15.36 6.80
CA GLN A 94 1.01 -14.53 6.21
C GLN A 94 0.54 -13.82 4.93
N THR A 95 -0.37 -14.44 4.19
CA THR A 95 -0.89 -13.92 2.93
C THR A 95 -2.00 -12.88 3.15
N LEU A 96 -2.82 -13.07 4.18
CA LEU A 96 -4.01 -12.27 4.48
C LEU A 96 -3.74 -10.76 4.57
N PRO A 97 -2.64 -10.26 5.18
CA PRO A 97 -2.37 -8.82 5.23
C PRO A 97 -2.26 -8.19 3.83
N SER A 98 -1.53 -8.81 2.91
CA SER A 98 -1.38 -8.29 1.54
C SER A 98 -2.70 -8.28 0.79
N PHE A 99 -3.52 -9.32 0.96
CA PHE A 99 -4.86 -9.38 0.37
C PHE A 99 -5.79 -8.31 0.96
N PHE A 100 -5.79 -8.16 2.28
CA PHE A 100 -6.60 -7.16 2.97
C PHE A 100 -6.24 -5.74 2.53
N PHE A 101 -4.96 -5.39 2.52
CA PHE A 101 -4.52 -4.07 2.07
C PHE A 101 -4.78 -3.85 0.57
N MET A 102 -4.74 -4.89 -0.26
CA MET A 102 -5.14 -4.77 -1.67
C MET A 102 -6.60 -4.31 -1.78
N LEU A 103 -7.52 -4.94 -1.03
CA LEU A 103 -8.95 -4.56 -1.06
C LEU A 103 -9.19 -3.15 -0.49
N VAL A 104 -8.55 -2.82 0.64
CA VAL A 104 -8.70 -1.51 1.28
C VAL A 104 -8.17 -0.38 0.37
N ASN A 105 -7.00 -0.56 -0.23
CA ASN A 105 -6.45 0.42 -1.17
C ASN A 105 -7.32 0.53 -2.44
N GLY A 106 -7.85 -0.59 -2.94
CA GLY A 106 -8.75 -0.57 -4.10
C GLY A 106 -10.03 0.19 -3.82
N PHE A 107 -10.60 0.03 -2.62
CA PHE A 107 -11.73 0.83 -2.17
C PHE A 107 -11.40 2.32 -2.06
N LEU A 108 -10.26 2.68 -1.49
CA LEU A 108 -9.81 4.08 -1.44
C LEU A 108 -9.63 4.67 -2.84
N ALA A 109 -9.04 3.92 -3.78
CA ALA A 109 -8.89 4.36 -5.17
C ALA A 109 -10.25 4.67 -5.80
N TYR A 110 -11.22 3.76 -5.65
CA TYR A 110 -12.59 4.00 -6.14
C TYR A 110 -13.22 5.25 -5.52
N LYS A 111 -13.05 5.46 -4.21
CA LYS A 111 -13.59 6.64 -3.53
C LYS A 111 -12.92 7.94 -3.99
N PHE A 112 -11.60 7.99 -4.13
CA PHE A 112 -10.91 9.15 -4.68
C PHE A 112 -11.28 9.45 -6.13
N LEU A 113 -11.53 8.42 -6.93
CA LEU A 113 -12.04 8.58 -8.30
C LEU A 113 -13.42 9.25 -8.29
N LEU A 114 -14.35 8.81 -7.43
CA LEU A 114 -15.66 9.44 -7.30
C LEU A 114 -15.56 10.90 -6.82
N LEU A 115 -14.71 11.18 -5.83
CA LEU A 115 -14.46 12.54 -5.36
C LEU A 115 -13.94 13.44 -6.49
N MET A 116 -13.08 12.90 -7.36
CA MET A 116 -12.52 13.63 -8.49
C MET A 116 -13.53 13.92 -9.61
N LEU A 117 -14.45 12.99 -9.86
CA LEU A 117 -15.40 13.10 -10.98
C LEU A 117 -16.67 13.88 -10.60
N TYR A 118 -17.05 13.87 -9.32
CA TYR A 118 -18.35 14.37 -8.87
C TYR A 118 -18.27 15.40 -7.73
N ASP A 119 -17.07 15.77 -7.26
CA ASP A 119 -16.85 16.72 -6.14
C ASP A 119 -17.70 16.40 -4.89
N LEU A 120 -17.89 15.11 -4.61
CA LEU A 120 -18.71 14.56 -3.50
C LEU A 120 -18.09 14.73 -2.10
#